data_AF-A0A376U1S9-F1
#
_entry.id   AF-A0A376U1S9-F1
#
_cell.length_a   1.000
_cell.length_b   1.000
_cell.length_c   1.000
_cell.angle_alpha   90.00
_cell.angle_beta   90.00
_cell.angle_gamma   90.00
#
_symmetry.space_group_name_H-M   'P 1'
#
loop_
_entity.id
_entity.type
_entity.pdbx_description
1 polymer ?
#
loop_
_entity_poly.entity_id
_entity_poly.type
_entity_poly.pdbx_seq_one_letter_code
_entity_poly.pdbx_strand_id
1 'polypeptide(L)' 'MVSSLRDRPLPQDLVVFGEVGLAGEIRPVPSGQERISEAAKHGFRRAIVPAATYRKSAGRDADFWR' A
#
# COMPACT_ATOMS: atom_id res chain seq x y z
N MET A 1 -0.90 11.82 -10.92
CA MET A 1 -1.54 12.61 -12.01
C MET A 1 -3.06 12.46 -12.05
N VAL A 2 -3.64 11.26 -11.86
CA VAL A 2 -5.11 11.08 -11.93
C VAL A 2 -5.90 11.85 -10.86
N SER A 3 -5.44 11.89 -9.61
CA SER A 3 -6.13 12.62 -8.53
C SER A 3 -6.23 14.12 -8.81
N SER A 4 -5.13 14.71 -9.29
CA SER A 4 -5.07 16.12 -9.70
C SER A 4 -5.93 16.40 -10.92
N LEU A 5 -5.92 15.53 -11.94
CA LEU A 5 -6.78 15.67 -13.11
C LEU A 5 -8.28 15.64 -12.76
N ARG A 6 -8.64 14.94 -11.68
CA ARG A 6 -10.03 14.75 -11.23
C ARG A 6 -10.40 15.60 -10.02
N ASP A 7 -9.53 16.52 -9.58
CA ASP A 7 -9.69 17.33 -8.37
C ASP A 7 -10.18 16.52 -7.14
N ARG A 8 -9.67 15.29 -7.00
CA ARG A 8 -10.04 14.39 -5.92
C ARG A 8 -8.81 14.06 -5.07
N PRO A 9 -8.64 14.71 -3.90
CA PRO A 9 -7.50 14.45 -3.04
C PRO A 9 -7.54 13.01 -2.52
N LEU A 10 -6.34 12.42 -2.39
CA LEU A 10 -6.18 11.15 -1.71
C LEU A 10 -6.08 11.38 -0.21
N PRO A 11 -6.48 10.41 0.61
CA PRO A 11 -6.29 10.53 2.05
C PRO A 11 -4.81 10.64 2.43
N GLN A 12 -4.51 11.45 3.45
CA GLN A 12 -3.12 11.77 3.84
C GLN A 12 -2.38 10.61 4.53
N ASP A 13 -3.12 9.66 5.08
CA ASP A 13 -2.64 8.48 5.81
C ASP A 13 -2.59 7.23 4.92
N LEU A 14 -2.65 7.41 3.59
CA LEU A 14 -2.53 6.34 2.59
C LEU A 14 -1.10 6.26 2.05
N VAL A 15 -0.53 5.06 2.07
CA VAL A 15 0.70 4.70 1.36
C VAL A 15 0.42 3.69 0.26
N VAL A 16 1.17 3.74 -0.84
CA VAL A 16 1.03 2.79 -1.96
C VAL A 16 2.43 2.28 -2.33
N PHE A 17 2.59 0.97 -2.42
CA PHE A 17 3.81 0.33 -2.91
C PHE A 17 3.50 -0.57 -4.10
N GLY A 18 4.37 -0.57 -5.10
CA GLY A 18 4.20 -1.38 -6.31
C GLY A 18 4.86 -0.71 -7.51
N GLU A 19 5.22 -1.52 -8.50
CA GLU A 19 5.64 -1.02 -9.81
C GLU A 19 4.46 -1.15 -10.78
N VAL A 20 4.28 -0.15 -11.65
CA VAL A 20 3.23 -0.17 -12.68
C VAL A 20 3.87 -0.59 -14.00
N GLY A 21 3.42 -1.71 -14.56
CA GLY A 21 3.79 -2.12 -15.90
C GLY A 21 2.96 -1.43 -16.99
N LEU A 22 3.44 -1.51 -18.23
CA LEU A 22 2.80 -0.83 -19.35
C LEU A 22 1.41 -1.41 -19.70
N ALA A 23 1.16 -2.68 -19.37
CA ALA A 23 -0.14 -3.31 -19.56
C ALA A 23 -1.11 -3.03 -18.39
N GLY A 24 -0.71 -2.20 -17.42
CA GLY A 24 -1.51 -1.84 -16.26
C GLY A 24 -1.44 -2.85 -15.11
N GLU A 25 -0.55 -3.84 -15.18
CA GLU A 25 -0.30 -4.75 -14.08
C GLU A 25 0.48 -4.07 -12.95
N ILE A 26 0.22 -4.49 -11.72
CA ILE A 26 0.96 -4.01 -10.54
C ILE A 26 1.89 -5.13 -10.06
N ARG A 27 3.19 -4.84 -10.04
CA ARG A 27 4.24 -5.80 -9.67
C ARG A 27 4.75 -5.56 -8.24
N PRO A 28 5.16 -6.62 -7.51
CA PRO A 28 5.75 -6.51 -6.18
C PRO A 28 7.06 -5.74 -6.21
N VAL A 29 7.26 -4.89 -5.19
CA VAL A 29 8.55 -4.24 -4.91
C VAL A 29 9.38 -5.07 -3.93
N PRO A 30 10.72 -4.96 -3.98
CA PRO A 30 11.59 -5.56 -2.96
C PRO A 30 11.26 -5.04 -1.55
N SER A 31 11.35 -5.95 -0.57
CA SER A 31 11.15 -5.66 0.86
C SER A 31 9.81 -4.97 1.17
N GLY A 32 8.75 -5.37 0.48
CA GLY A 32 7.43 -4.76 0.61
C GLY A 32 6.85 -4.85 2.03
N GLN A 33 7.15 -5.92 2.77
CA GLN A 33 6.69 -6.09 4.16
C GLN A 33 7.37 -5.11 5.11
N GLU A 34 8.68 -4.93 4.99
CA GLU A 34 9.47 -3.99 5.79
C GLU A 34 9.00 -2.55 5.54
N ARG A 35 8.69 -2.21 4.28
CA ARG A 35 8.15 -0.90 3.89
C ARG A 35 6.78 -0.62 4.50
N ILE A 36 5.89 -1.63 4.56
CA ILE A 36 4.59 -1.51 5.24
C ILE A 36 4.80 -1.28 6.74
N SER A 37 5.67 -2.06 7.37
CA SER A 37 5.97 -1.93 8.80
C SER A 37 6.52 -0.54 9.14
N GLU A 38 7.42 -0.01 8.32
CA GLU A 38 7.97 1.33 8.52
C GLU A 38 6.92 2.42 8.31
N ALA A 39 6.09 2.29 7.27
CA ALA A 39 4.98 3.22 7.04
C ALA A 39 4.00 3.25 8.22
N ALA A 40 3.69 2.10 8.83
CA ALA A 40 2.85 2.05 10.02
C ALA A 40 3.44 2.84 11.19
N LYS A 41 4.76 2.75 11.43
CA LYS A 41 5.45 3.55 12.46
C LYS A 41 5.39 5.05 12.20
N HIS A 42 5.34 5.45 10.93
CA HIS A 42 5.21 6.85 10.51
C HIS A 42 3.75 7.36 10.47
N GLY A 43 2.79 6.57 10.95
CA GLY A 43 1.39 6.99 11.08
C GLY A 43 0.51 6.74 9.85
N PHE A 44 0.99 6.01 8.84
CA PHE A 44 0.14 5.55 7.75
C PHE A 44 -0.77 4.43 8.25
N ARG A 45 -2.08 4.61 8.03
CA ARG A 45 -3.10 3.65 8.50
C ARG A 45 -3.61 2.75 7.39
N ARG A 46 -3.28 3.07 6.14
CA ARG A 46 -3.76 2.34 4.96
C ARG A 46 -2.61 2.11 4.00
N ALA A 47 -2.47 0.88 3.52
CA ALA A 47 -1.53 0.55 2.47
C ALA A 47 -2.23 -0.15 1.30
N ILE A 48 -1.98 0.32 0.07
CA ILE A 48 -2.30 -0.43 -1.15
C ILE A 48 -1.00 -1.09 -1.62
N VAL A 49 -1.02 -2.41 -1.74
CA VAL A 49 0.14 -3.20 -2.16
C VAL A 49 -0.27 -4.31 -3.13
N PRO A 50 0.66 -4.86 -3.91
CA PRO A 50 0.37 -5.97 -4.80
C PRO A 50 -0.03 -7.19 -3.97
N ALA A 51 -0.95 -8.01 -4.46
CA ALA A 51 -1.45 -9.18 -3.72
C ALA A 51 -0.30 -10.12 -3.31
N ALA A 52 0.72 -10.26 -4.15
CA ALA A 52 1.92 -11.05 -3.87
C ALA A 52 2.76 -10.52 -2.69
N THR A 53 2.66 -9.22 -2.37
CA THR A 53 3.34 -8.60 -1.23
C THR A 53 2.58 -8.85 0.06
N TYR A 54 1.26 -9.06 0.02
CA TYR A 54 0.46 -9.29 1.21
C TYR A 54 0.73 -10.69 1.79
N ARG A 55 1.39 -10.73 2.96
CA ARG A 55 1.47 -11.93 3.80
C ARG A 55 0.51 -11.76 4.96
N LYS A 56 -0.53 -12.60 5.02
CA LYS A 56 -1.42 -12.65 6.18
C LYS A 56 -0.59 -13.04 7.41
N SER A 57 -0.36 -12.11 8.33
CA SER A 57 0.28 -12.42 9.60
C SER A 57 -0.62 -13.39 10.36
N ALA A 58 -0.07 -14.54 10.73
CA ALA A 58 -0.73 -15.50 11.61
C ALA A 58 -0.65 -14.97 13.06
N GLY A 59 -1.40 -13.92 13.38
CA GLY A 59 -1.47 -13.42 14.76
C GLY A 59 -1.80 -11.94 14.89
N ARG A 60 -2.91 -11.68 15.59
CA ARG A 60 -3.29 -10.50 16.38
C ARG A 60 -3.58 -9.12 15.77
N ASP A 61 -3.32 -8.84 14.51
CA ASP A 61 -3.60 -7.49 13.95
C ASP A 61 -4.64 -7.49 12.80
N ALA A 62 -5.67 -8.31 12.91
CA ALA A 62 -6.73 -8.42 11.91
C ALA A 62 -7.61 -7.15 11.77
N ASP A 63 -7.49 -6.20 12.70
CA ASP A 63 -8.31 -4.99 12.75
C ASP A 63 -7.69 -3.77 12.03
N PHE A 64 -6.47 -3.90 11.50
CA PHE A 64 -5.76 -2.79 10.82
C PHE A 64 -6.05 -2.69 9.31
N TRP A 65 -6.82 -3.63 8.75
CA TRP A 65 -6.92 -3.85 7.29
C TRP A 65 -8.36 -3.87 6.75
N ARG A 66 -9.34 -3.34 7.50
CA ARG A 66 -10.70 -3.11 7.00
C ARG A 66 -10.85 -1.73 6.37
#